data_AF-A0A2Z4ZHA1-F1
#
_entry.id   AF-A0A2Z4ZHA1-F1
#
_cell.length_a   1.000
_cell.length_b   1.000
_cell.length_c   1.000
_cell.angle_alpha   90.00
_cell.angle_beta   90.00
_cell.angle_gamma   90.00
#
_symmetry.space_group_name_H-M   'P 1'
#
loop_
_entity.id
_entity.type
_entity.pdbx_description
1 polymer ?
#
loop_
_entity_poly.entity_id
_entity_poly.type
_entity_poly.pdbx_seq_one_letter_code
_entity_poly.pdbx_strand_id
1 'polypeptide(L)' 'MFLLGDYIKPYTLTTFANVNHFVVGYAGADGKPIALRFRVDITVKEMAFHATWLTQSVGERMQELLDLDL' A
#
# COMPACT_ATOMS: atom_id res chain seq x y z
N MET A 1 5.12 16.00 -0.91
CA MET A 1 3.83 16.60 -0.53
C MET A 1 2.75 15.75 -1.19
N PHE A 2 1.85 15.15 -0.42
CA PHE A 2 0.75 14.31 -0.94
C PHE A 2 -0.48 15.19 -1.23
N LEU A 3 -1.14 14.95 -2.36
CA LEU A 3 -2.37 15.61 -2.79
C LEU A 3 -3.61 14.89 -2.25
N LEU A 4 -4.77 15.53 -2.43
CA LEU A 4 -6.07 14.94 -2.10
C LEU A 4 -6.31 13.73 -3.03
N GLY A 5 -6.62 12.57 -2.45
CA GLY A 5 -6.82 11.31 -3.19
C GLY A 5 -5.60 10.39 -3.25
N ASP A 6 -4.43 10.84 -2.77
CA ASP A 6 -3.26 9.98 -2.63
C ASP A 6 -3.47 8.95 -1.51
N TYR A 7 -3.02 7.72 -1.74
CA TYR A 7 -3.15 6.63 -0.78
C TYR A 7 -1.93 5.72 -0.76
N ILE A 8 -1.76 5.02 0.34
CA ILE A 8 -0.88 3.86 0.50
C ILE A 8 -1.75 2.71 0.98
N LYS A 9 -1.76 1.59 0.28
CA LYS A 9 -2.56 0.41 0.64
C LYS A 9 -1.67 -0.84 0.68
N PRO A 10 -1.72 -1.65 1.76
CA PRO A 10 -1.05 -2.93 1.79
C PRO A 10 -1.88 -3.97 1.04
N TYR A 11 -1.19 -4.89 0.38
CA TYR A 11 -1.77 -5.99 -0.38
C TYR A 11 -1.11 -7.30 0.03
N THR A 12 -1.91 -8.36 0.19
CA THR A 12 -1.42 -9.73 0.39
C THR A 12 -1.94 -10.65 -0.73
N LEU A 13 -1.08 -11.59 -1.14
CA LEU A 13 -1.40 -12.73 -1.99
C LEU A 13 -0.99 -14.00 -1.23
N THR A 14 -1.96 -14.62 -0.57
CA THR A 14 -1.85 -15.89 0.14
C THR A 14 -1.54 -17.08 -0.79
N THR A 15 -2.05 -17.08 -2.03
CA THR A 15 -1.88 -18.19 -3.00
C THR A 15 -0.42 -18.34 -3.47
N PHE A 16 0.37 -17.26 -3.45
CA PHE A 16 1.74 -17.23 -3.98
C PHE A 16 2.80 -17.01 -2.88
N ALA A 17 2.74 -17.77 -1.79
CA ALA A 17 3.73 -17.75 -0.70
C ALA A 17 3.78 -16.45 0.14
N ASN A 18 2.62 -15.80 0.37
CA ASN A 18 2.51 -14.55 1.12
C ASN A 18 3.37 -13.43 0.52
N VAL A 19 3.24 -13.20 -0.79
CA VAL A 19 3.82 -12.02 -1.42
C VAL A 19 3.04 -10.81 -0.97
N ASN A 20 3.61 -10.09 0.00
CA ASN A 20 3.05 -8.84 0.47
C ASN A 20 3.75 -7.67 -0.22
N HIS A 21 3.01 -6.59 -0.43
CA HIS A 21 3.55 -5.34 -0.95
C HIS A 21 2.66 -4.16 -0.57
N PHE A 22 3.15 -2.96 -0.81
CA PHE A 22 2.33 -1.75 -0.75
C PHE A 22 2.05 -1.26 -2.17
N VAL A 23 0.90 -0.62 -2.37
CA VAL A 23 0.64 0.22 -3.53
C VAL A 23 0.53 1.65 -3.07
N VAL A 24 1.24 2.54 -3.76
CA VAL A 24 1.09 3.98 -3.61
C VAL A 24 0.29 4.50 -4.80
N GLY A 25 -0.88 5.05 -4.52
CA GLY A 25 -1.73 5.70 -5.50
C GLY A 25 -1.62 7.21 -5.42
N TYR A 26 -1.53 7.88 -6.57
CA TYR A 26 -1.49 9.34 -6.67
C TYR A 26 -2.00 9.83 -8.02
N ALA A 27 -2.37 11.10 -8.11
CA ALA A 27 -2.73 11.74 -9.37
C ALA A 27 -1.49 12.03 -10.22
N GLY A 28 -1.47 11.51 -11.45
CA GLY A 28 -0.46 11.84 -12.46
C GLY A 28 -0.59 13.29 -12.94
N ALA A 29 0.42 13.75 -13.69
CA ALA A 29 0.46 15.12 -14.21
C ALA A 29 -0.70 15.46 -15.16
N ASP A 30 -1.31 14.45 -15.80
CA ASP A 30 -2.49 14.57 -16.65
C ASP A 30 -3.81 14.35 -15.88
N GLY A 31 -3.75 14.27 -14.54
CA GLY A 31 -4.88 13.99 -13.66
C GLY A 31 -5.31 12.52 -13.64
N LYS A 32 -4.68 11.63 -14.41
CA LYS A 32 -5.00 10.19 -14.36
C LYS A 32 -4.38 9.54 -13.13
N PRO A 33 -5.08 8.60 -12.46
CA PRO A 33 -4.53 7.90 -11.32
C PRO A 33 -3.37 6.99 -11.73
N ILE A 34 -2.28 7.06 -10.98
CA ILE A 34 -1.12 6.17 -11.09
C ILE A 34 -1.08 5.32 -9.82
N ALA A 35 -0.84 4.02 -9.97
CA ALA A 35 -0.66 3.08 -8.87
C ALA A 35 0.70 2.38 -9.04
N LEU A 36 1.60 2.58 -8.07
CA LEU A 36 2.93 1.98 -8.08
C LEU A 36 3.05 0.94 -6.97
N ARG A 37 3.52 -0.26 -7.32
CA ARG A 37 3.88 -1.28 -6.33
C ARG A 37 5.23 -0.93 -5.71
N PHE A 38 5.28 -0.94 -4.39
CA PHE A 38 6.46 -0.61 -3.59
C PHE A 38 6.76 -1.73 -2.61
N ARG A 39 8.06 -2.03 -2.43
CA ARG A 39 8.61 -3.12 -1.59
C ARG A 39 7.84 -4.43 -1.85
N VAL A 40 8.15 -5.08 -2.96
CA VAL A 40 7.59 -6.39 -3.32
C VAL A 40 8.30 -7.48 -2.50
N ASP A 41 7.62 -8.59 -2.22
CA ASP A 41 8.13 -9.78 -1.51
C ASP A 41 8.51 -9.53 -0.05
N ILE A 42 7.63 -8.86 0.69
CA ILE A 42 7.84 -8.55 2.10
C ILE A 42 7.11 -9.56 2.97
N THR A 43 7.65 -9.83 4.14
CA THR A 43 6.97 -10.71 5.09
C THR A 43 5.75 -10.01 5.70
N VAL A 44 4.77 -10.78 6.17
CA VAL A 44 3.60 -10.26 6.89
C VAL A 44 4.03 -9.43 8.11
N LYS A 45 5.09 -9.85 8.81
CA LYS A 45 5.64 -9.14 9.97
C LYS A 45 6.21 -7.77 9.60
N GLU A 46 6.99 -7.70 8.52
CA GLU A 46 7.52 -6.42 8.03
C GLU A 46 6.39 -5.51 7.54
N MET A 47 5.39 -6.05 6.83
CA MET A 47 4.23 -5.29 6.39
C MET A 47 3.47 -4.69 7.58
N ALA A 48 3.20 -5.48 8.62
CA ALA A 48 2.49 -5.00 9.82
C ALA A 48 3.27 -3.91 10.57
N PHE A 49 4.59 -4.05 10.68
CA PHE A 49 5.46 -3.04 11.26
C PHE A 49 5.40 -1.73 10.44
N HIS A 50 5.57 -1.82 9.12
CA HIS A 50 5.55 -0.65 8.25
C HIS A 50 4.16 -0.01 8.17
N ALA A 51 3.09 -0.79 8.14
CA ALA A 51 1.72 -0.28 8.16
C ALA A 51 1.46 0.54 9.43
N THR A 52 1.88 0.04 10.60
CA THR A 52 1.75 0.76 11.88
C THR A 52 2.48 2.10 11.84
N TRP A 53 3.73 2.10 11.38
CA TRP A 53 4.54 3.31 11.26
C TRP A 53 3.95 4.30 10.23
N LEU A 54 3.44 3.81 9.11
CA LEU A 54 2.82 4.64 8.07
C LEU A 54 1.50 5.24 8.54
N THR A 55 0.64 4.50 9.25
CA THR A 55 -0.59 5.05 9.85
C THR A 55 -0.28 6.22 10.77
N GLN A 56 0.77 6.14 11.59
CA GLN A 56 1.20 7.25 12.45
C GLN A 56 1.77 8.44 11.65
N SER A 57 2.35 8.17 10.48
CA SER A 57 3.06 9.19 9.68
C SER A 57 2.15 9.92 8.68
N VAL A 58 1.20 9.20 8.06
CA VAL A 58 0.36 9.72 6.96
C VAL A 58 -1.15 9.62 7.22
N GLY A 59 -1.55 9.09 8.38
CA GLY A 59 -2.93 9.03 8.83
C GLY A 59 -3.81 8.22 7.88
N GLU A 60 -4.99 8.78 7.56
CA GLU A 60 -6.02 8.16 6.71
C GLU A 60 -5.57 7.82 5.28
N ARG A 61 -4.43 8.37 4.83
CA ARG A 61 -3.84 7.97 3.55
C ARG A 61 -3.34 6.54 3.58
N MET A 62 -2.96 6.03 4.75
CA MET A 62 -2.67 4.61 4.94
C MET A 62 -3.99 3.86 5.08
N GLN A 63 -4.34 3.10 4.05
CA GLN A 63 -5.58 2.35 3.99
C GLN A 63 -5.44 0.95 4.59
N GLU A 64 -6.57 0.29 4.82
CA GLU A 64 -6.64 -1.08 5.30
C GLU A 64 -6.03 -2.08 4.29
N LEU A 65 -5.51 -3.19 4.82
CA LEU A 65 -4.99 -4.31 4.04
C LEU A 65 -6.06 -4.87 3.12
N LEU A 66 -5.69 -5.09 1.86
CA LEU A 66 -6.51 -5.81 0.89
C LEU A 66 -5.89 -7.19 0.62
N ASP A 67 -6.67 -8.24 0.87
CA ASP A 67 -6.37 -9.58 0.37
C ASP A 67 -6.83 -9.66 -1.08
N LEU A 68 -5.96 -10.11 -1.99
CA LEU A 68 -6.26 -10.25 -3.41
C LEU A 68 -6.77 -11.64 -3.78
N ASP A 69 -6.72 -12.61 -2.87
CA ASP A 69 -7.23 -13.96 -3.10
C ASP A 69 -8.68 -14.14 -2.61
N LEU A 70 -9.27 -13.13 -1.97
CA LEU A 70 -10.66 -13.11 -1.45
C LEU A 70 -11.54 -12.17 -2.27
#